data_AF-A0A4S3JPD5-F1
#
_entry.id   AF-A0A4S3JPD5-F1
#
_cell.length_a   1.000
_cell.length_b   1.000
_cell.length_c   1.000
_cell.angle_alpha   90.00
_cell.angle_beta   90.00
_cell.angle_gamma   90.00
#
_symmetry.space_group_name_H-M   'P 1'
#
loop_
_entity.id
_entity.type
_entity.pdbx_description
1 polymer ?
#
loop_
_entity_poly.entity_id
_entity_poly.type
_entity_poly.pdbx_seq_one_letter_code
_entity_poly.pdbx_strand_id
1 'polypeptide(L)'
;MAPPATEGLKFLSNALATPEQLSSSSSSIDGVPPDLEASIRFAGAQLTQAAGILLRLSQDIIAQAIVTFTRFWIGPEGGSLRLYSVKDVSAAALYMTAKLSFQPTSPRSILNVYTFLLSKDASPLWFVNPNGSPEKPAPETYYLSEGGYQSQRLVLMRIESIILRTLGFDTHVALPQTIALTYLQTLGVSSSAVAQRVIEHLNASLLSPQLLYITHQPNALAVSSIYLAAREVGVKLVDGEWWEVFDVDREELGFLVVAMRSMEGFVRAEKEKWKSRTIPMVLDDTEAEIERRRMMEEGE
;
A
#
# COMPACT_ATOMS: atom_id res chain seq x y z
N MET A 1 -16.89 -16.06 -34.77
CA MET A 1 -16.06 -16.51 -33.63
C MET A 1 -16.39 -15.58 -32.48
N ALA A 2 -17.21 -16.02 -31.52
CA ALA A 2 -17.52 -15.19 -30.36
C ALA A 2 -16.20 -14.92 -29.59
N PRO A 3 -15.93 -13.68 -29.15
CA PRO A 3 -14.80 -13.45 -28.27
C PRO A 3 -15.01 -14.32 -27.02
N PRO A 4 -13.97 -14.98 -26.49
CA PRO A 4 -14.12 -15.80 -25.31
C PRO A 4 -14.63 -14.92 -24.17
N ALA A 5 -15.69 -15.37 -23.49
CA ALA A 5 -16.37 -14.65 -22.39
C ALA A 5 -15.42 -14.21 -21.25
N THR A 6 -14.19 -14.73 -21.24
CA THR A 6 -13.11 -14.39 -20.32
C THR A 6 -12.43 -13.05 -20.56
N GLU A 7 -12.61 -12.37 -21.71
CA GLU A 7 -11.97 -11.05 -21.91
C GLU A 7 -12.56 -9.94 -21.01
N GLY A 8 -13.85 -10.01 -20.68
CA GLY A 8 -14.49 -9.05 -19.77
C GLY A 8 -14.07 -9.22 -18.30
N LEU A 9 -13.79 -10.46 -17.88
CA LEU A 9 -13.37 -10.81 -16.52
C LEU A 9 -11.93 -10.40 -16.19
N LYS A 10 -11.09 -10.19 -17.21
CA LYS A 10 -9.70 -9.74 -17.03
C LYS A 10 -9.59 -8.38 -16.36
N PHE A 11 -10.61 -7.52 -16.50
CA PHE A 11 -10.63 -6.20 -15.87
C PHE A 11 -11.19 -6.19 -14.44
N LEU A 12 -11.71 -7.33 -13.98
CA LEU A 12 -12.37 -7.49 -12.69
C LEU A 12 -11.55 -8.36 -11.72
N SER A 13 -10.47 -8.98 -12.21
CA SER A 13 -9.61 -9.88 -11.46
C SER A 13 -8.17 -9.37 -11.44
N ASN A 14 -7.46 -9.72 -10.38
CA ASN A 14 -6.06 -9.40 -10.20
C ASN A 14 -5.19 -10.66 -10.34
N ALA A 15 -3.98 -10.50 -10.85
CA ALA A 15 -2.93 -11.48 -10.66
C ALA A 15 -2.59 -11.53 -9.15
N LEU A 16 -2.81 -12.70 -8.55
CA LEU A 16 -2.54 -12.95 -7.14
C LEU A 16 -1.14 -13.51 -6.96
N ALA A 17 -0.53 -13.26 -5.80
CA ALA A 17 0.75 -13.87 -5.47
C ALA A 17 0.59 -15.37 -5.22
N THR A 18 1.55 -16.15 -5.70
CA THR A 18 1.58 -17.59 -5.43
C THR A 18 2.09 -17.87 -4.01
N PRO A 19 1.78 -19.03 -3.41
CA PRO A 19 2.30 -19.40 -2.10
C PRO A 19 3.83 -19.35 -2.02
N GLU A 20 4.53 -19.71 -3.11
CA GLU A 20 5.98 -19.66 -3.20
C GLU A 20 6.49 -18.22 -3.10
N GLN A 21 5.83 -17.29 -3.80
CA GLN A 21 6.17 -15.86 -3.75
C GLN A 21 5.91 -15.23 -2.36
N LEU A 22 4.99 -15.78 -1.58
CA LEU A 22 4.69 -15.33 -0.23
C LEU A 22 5.60 -15.96 0.83
N SER A 23 6.18 -17.13 0.53
CA SER A 23 7.04 -17.87 1.48
C SER A 23 8.41 -17.22 1.71
N SER A 24 8.95 -16.56 0.69
CA SER A 24 10.26 -15.89 0.76
C SER A 24 10.23 -14.59 -0.04
N SER A 25 10.73 -13.52 0.58
CA SER A 25 10.99 -12.24 -0.08
C SER A 25 12.46 -12.11 -0.42
N SER A 26 12.79 -11.36 -1.47
CA SER A 26 14.16 -10.98 -1.80
C SER A 26 14.87 -10.30 -0.60
N SER A 27 14.16 -9.45 0.16
CA SER A 27 14.69 -8.86 1.39
C SER A 27 15.04 -9.90 2.46
N SER A 28 14.21 -10.94 2.64
CA SER A 28 14.47 -12.03 3.59
C SER A 28 15.71 -12.83 3.19
N ILE A 29 15.88 -13.10 1.88
CA ILE A 29 17.09 -13.74 1.33
C ILE A 29 18.34 -12.90 1.61
N ASP A 30 18.22 -11.57 1.50
CA ASP A 30 19.30 -10.61 1.77
C ASP A 30 19.52 -10.34 3.27
N GLY A 31 18.81 -11.04 4.16
CA GLY A 31 18.99 -10.99 5.61
C GLY A 31 18.25 -9.86 6.32
N VAL A 32 17.22 -9.27 5.70
CA VAL A 32 16.38 -8.25 6.36
C VAL A 32 15.41 -8.92 7.32
N PRO A 33 15.36 -8.53 8.61
CA PRO A 33 14.41 -9.09 9.57
C PRO A 33 12.95 -8.88 9.13
N PRO A 34 12.06 -9.89 9.28
CA PRO A 34 10.69 -9.83 8.78
C PRO A 34 9.85 -8.73 9.46
N ASP A 35 10.11 -8.45 10.73
CA ASP A 35 9.42 -7.38 11.46
C ASP A 35 9.84 -5.98 10.96
N LEU A 36 11.11 -5.82 10.56
CA LEU A 36 11.63 -4.57 10.00
C LEU A 36 11.08 -4.38 8.58
N GLU A 37 11.08 -5.44 7.79
CA GLU A 37 10.47 -5.44 6.46
C GLU A 37 8.99 -5.04 6.52
N ALA A 38 8.21 -5.60 7.45
CA ALA A 38 6.81 -5.25 7.64
C ALA A 38 6.64 -3.76 8.02
N SER A 39 7.43 -3.26 8.97
CA SER A 39 7.42 -1.83 9.37
C SER A 39 7.73 -0.90 8.20
N ILE A 40 8.77 -1.22 7.42
CA ILE A 40 9.21 -0.41 6.28
C ILE A 40 8.17 -0.41 5.16
N ARG A 41 7.61 -1.58 4.79
CA ARG A 41 6.56 -1.68 3.76
C ARG A 41 5.31 -0.92 4.17
N PHE A 42 4.88 -1.06 5.42
CA PHE A 42 3.75 -0.32 5.97
C PHE A 42 3.95 1.19 5.87
N ALA A 43 5.11 1.69 6.27
CA ALA A 43 5.44 3.10 6.22
C ALA A 43 5.59 3.62 4.78
N GLY A 44 6.12 2.80 3.85
CA GLY A 44 6.17 3.09 2.42
C GLY A 44 4.77 3.20 1.77
N ALA A 45 3.83 2.33 2.17
CA ALA A 45 2.44 2.43 1.72
C ALA A 45 1.77 3.70 2.26
N GLN A 46 2.01 4.05 3.54
CA GLN A 46 1.53 5.32 4.12
C GLN A 46 2.15 6.56 3.45
N LEU A 47 3.44 6.51 3.10
CA LEU A 47 4.12 7.56 2.35
C LEU A 47 3.48 7.75 0.97
N THR A 48 3.20 6.65 0.27
CA THR A 48 2.53 6.66 -1.05
C THR A 48 1.14 7.30 -0.93
N GLN A 49 0.37 6.91 0.09
CA GLN A 49 -0.96 7.48 0.38
C GLN A 49 -0.88 9.00 0.62
N ALA A 50 0.03 9.44 1.50
CA ALA A 50 0.20 10.85 1.84
C ALA A 50 0.66 11.68 0.62
N ALA A 51 1.59 11.14 -0.17
CA ALA A 51 2.07 11.78 -1.39
C ALA A 51 0.95 11.97 -2.41
N GLY A 52 0.13 10.94 -2.62
CA GLY A 52 -1.03 10.99 -3.50
C GLY A 52 -2.04 12.08 -3.11
N ILE A 53 -2.33 12.19 -1.81
CA ILE A 53 -3.23 13.23 -1.27
C ILE A 53 -2.67 14.63 -1.53
N LEU A 54 -1.38 14.86 -1.26
CA LEU A 54 -0.74 16.16 -1.50
C LEU A 54 -0.65 16.53 -2.98
N LEU A 55 -0.55 15.53 -3.86
CA LEU A 55 -0.63 15.69 -5.31
C LEU A 55 -2.06 15.86 -5.84
N ARG A 56 -3.08 15.74 -4.96
CA ARG A 56 -4.51 15.80 -5.29
C ARG A 56 -4.95 14.74 -6.31
N LEU A 57 -4.35 13.56 -6.23
CA LEU A 57 -4.76 12.41 -7.02
C LEU A 57 -6.05 11.80 -6.47
N SER A 58 -6.84 11.16 -7.32
CA SER A 58 -7.99 10.37 -6.87
C SER A 58 -7.54 9.16 -6.05
N GLN A 59 -8.36 8.74 -5.08
CA GLN A 59 -8.03 7.59 -4.23
C GLN A 59 -7.82 6.30 -5.04
N ASP A 60 -8.47 6.16 -6.19
CA ASP A 60 -8.29 5.01 -7.08
C ASP A 60 -6.85 4.94 -7.62
N ILE A 61 -6.29 6.07 -8.09
CA ILE A 61 -4.91 6.14 -8.56
C ILE A 61 -3.94 5.82 -7.42
N ILE A 62 -4.22 6.35 -6.22
CA ILE A 62 -3.39 6.12 -5.04
C ILE A 62 -3.42 4.64 -4.63
N ALA A 63 -4.59 4.02 -4.59
CA ALA A 63 -4.76 2.62 -4.26
C ALA A 63 -4.04 1.72 -5.27
N GLN A 64 -4.18 1.99 -6.57
CA GLN A 64 -3.44 1.28 -7.62
C GLN A 64 -1.92 1.42 -7.46
N ALA A 65 -1.44 2.62 -7.09
CA ALA A 65 -0.03 2.85 -6.82
C ALA A 65 0.47 2.07 -5.59
N ILE A 66 -0.33 1.98 -4.52
CA ILE A 66 0.01 1.20 -3.31
C ILE A 66 0.05 -0.31 -3.64
N VAL A 67 -0.90 -0.82 -4.42
CA VAL A 67 -0.89 -2.22 -4.88
C VAL A 67 0.35 -2.50 -5.72
N THR A 68 0.66 -1.61 -6.67
CA THR A 68 1.86 -1.71 -7.52
C THR A 68 3.15 -1.67 -6.70
N PHE A 69 3.24 -0.73 -5.75
CA PHE A 69 4.34 -0.65 -4.79
C PHE A 69 4.49 -1.94 -3.99
N THR A 70 3.38 -2.51 -3.53
CA THR A 70 3.38 -3.73 -2.72
C THR A 70 3.82 -4.94 -3.53
N ARG A 71 3.34 -5.08 -4.78
CA ARG A 71 3.73 -6.17 -5.69
C ARG A 71 5.24 -6.20 -5.95
N PHE A 72 5.89 -5.05 -6.03
CA PHE A 72 7.33 -4.96 -6.26
C PHE A 72 8.16 -5.72 -5.21
N TRP A 73 7.71 -5.77 -3.96
CA TRP A 73 8.46 -6.38 -2.86
C TRP A 73 8.18 -7.89 -2.67
N ILE A 74 7.35 -8.49 -3.52
CA ILE A 74 6.88 -9.87 -3.31
C ILE A 74 7.74 -10.86 -4.09
N GLY A 75 8.01 -12.00 -3.47
CA GLY A 75 8.77 -13.09 -4.05
C GLY A 75 10.29 -12.89 -4.07
N PRO A 76 11.02 -13.94 -4.45
CA PRO A 76 12.48 -13.92 -4.58
C PRO A 76 12.96 -13.06 -5.75
N GLU A 77 12.14 -12.89 -6.79
CA GLU A 77 12.45 -12.04 -7.96
C GLU A 77 12.05 -10.57 -7.75
N GLY A 78 11.45 -10.25 -6.60
CA GLY A 78 11.07 -8.90 -6.20
C GLY A 78 12.26 -8.04 -5.80
N GLY A 79 11.97 -6.80 -5.42
CA GLY A 79 12.95 -5.89 -4.84
C GLY A 79 13.37 -6.30 -3.42
N SER A 80 14.63 -6.04 -3.10
CA SER A 80 15.16 -6.13 -1.74
C SER A 80 15.31 -4.75 -1.11
N LEU A 81 14.96 -4.64 0.17
CA LEU A 81 15.12 -3.42 0.97
C LEU A 81 16.59 -3.02 1.20
N ARG A 82 17.55 -3.90 0.87
CA ARG A 82 18.99 -3.56 0.85
C ARG A 82 19.48 -3.03 -0.48
N LEU A 83 18.69 -3.20 -1.55
CA LEU A 83 19.06 -2.78 -2.91
C LEU A 83 18.28 -1.55 -3.40
N TYR A 84 17.03 -1.42 -2.96
CA TYR A 84 16.15 -0.32 -3.36
C TYR A 84 15.61 0.49 -2.17
N SER A 85 15.78 1.81 -2.22
CA SER A 85 15.17 2.71 -1.24
C SER A 85 13.65 2.71 -1.37
N VAL A 86 12.95 2.57 -0.25
CA VAL A 86 11.48 2.57 -0.22
C VAL A 86 10.89 3.87 -0.71
N LYS A 87 11.52 5.02 -0.39
CA LYS A 87 11.09 6.32 -0.92
C LYS A 87 11.10 6.37 -2.45
N ASP A 88 12.08 5.74 -3.09
CA ASP A 88 12.28 5.84 -4.53
C ASP A 88 11.31 4.90 -5.26
N VAL A 89 11.07 3.70 -4.71
CA VAL A 89 10.05 2.75 -5.21
C VAL A 89 8.65 3.33 -5.04
N SER A 90 8.34 3.93 -3.89
CA SER A 90 7.06 4.59 -3.61
C SER A 90 6.81 5.75 -4.59
N ALA A 91 7.80 6.62 -4.81
CA ALA A 91 7.70 7.72 -5.77
C ALA A 91 7.52 7.23 -7.21
N ALA A 92 8.27 6.21 -7.61
CA ALA A 92 8.20 5.65 -8.95
C ALA A 92 6.88 4.91 -9.21
N ALA A 93 6.37 4.14 -8.25
CA ALA A 93 5.06 3.48 -8.34
C ALA A 93 3.95 4.52 -8.52
N LEU A 94 3.94 5.56 -7.68
CA LEU A 94 2.94 6.64 -7.79
C LEU A 94 3.05 7.40 -9.12
N TYR A 95 4.27 7.70 -9.56
CA TYR A 95 4.52 8.36 -10.85
C TYR A 95 3.99 7.54 -12.02
N MET A 96 4.34 6.26 -12.06
CA MET A 96 3.95 5.34 -13.12
C MET A 96 2.43 5.20 -13.18
N THR A 97 1.78 4.94 -12.06
CA THR A 97 0.31 4.80 -12.01
C THR A 97 -0.39 6.10 -12.40
N ALA A 98 0.07 7.25 -11.88
CA ALA A 98 -0.50 8.55 -12.25
C ALA A 98 -0.32 8.83 -13.76
N LYS A 99 0.86 8.52 -14.32
CA LYS A 99 1.15 8.70 -15.75
C LYS A 99 0.23 7.86 -16.65
N LEU A 100 -0.15 6.66 -16.21
CA LEU A 100 -1.08 5.77 -16.94
C LEU A 100 -2.56 6.14 -16.74
N SER A 101 -2.85 7.03 -15.79
CA SER A 101 -4.21 7.45 -15.44
C SER A 101 -4.68 8.70 -16.22
N PHE A 102 -5.91 9.14 -15.94
CA PHE A 102 -6.47 10.40 -16.44
C PHE A 102 -5.90 11.65 -15.76
N GLN A 103 -5.04 11.51 -14.74
CA GLN A 103 -4.41 12.62 -14.01
C GLN A 103 -2.87 12.49 -14.04
N PRO A 104 -2.21 12.64 -15.20
CA PRO A 104 -0.76 12.53 -15.30
C PRO A 104 -0.05 13.65 -14.51
N THR A 105 0.87 13.26 -13.62
CA THR A 105 1.64 14.16 -12.77
C THR A 105 3.07 14.32 -13.26
N SER A 106 3.62 15.54 -13.18
CA SER A 106 5.01 15.77 -13.56
C SER A 106 5.99 15.13 -12.57
N PRO A 107 7.16 14.64 -13.02
CA PRO A 107 8.21 14.17 -12.12
C PRO A 107 8.60 15.19 -11.05
N ARG A 108 8.60 16.48 -11.41
CA ARG A 108 8.95 17.57 -10.50
C ARG A 108 7.94 17.73 -9.37
N SER A 109 6.64 17.63 -9.68
CA SER A 109 5.57 17.68 -8.67
C SER A 109 5.73 16.55 -7.66
N ILE A 110 5.99 15.33 -8.13
CA ILE A 110 6.22 14.17 -7.26
C ILE A 110 7.44 14.40 -6.37
N LEU A 111 8.60 14.72 -6.96
CA LEU A 111 9.83 14.88 -6.20
C LEU A 111 9.74 16.02 -5.17
N ASN A 112 9.04 17.11 -5.47
CA ASN A 112 8.78 18.17 -4.50
C ASN A 112 7.96 17.67 -3.30
N VAL A 113 6.89 16.89 -3.56
CA VAL A 113 6.05 16.32 -2.50
C VAL A 113 6.83 15.33 -1.65
N TYR A 114 7.64 14.46 -2.25
CA TYR A 114 8.48 13.52 -1.51
C TYR A 114 9.58 14.24 -0.72
N THR A 115 10.15 15.33 -1.25
CA THR A 115 11.11 16.17 -0.52
C THR A 115 10.47 16.78 0.74
N PHE A 116 9.23 17.24 0.64
CA PHE A 116 8.47 17.74 1.79
C PHE A 116 8.15 16.63 2.81
N LEU A 117 7.60 15.50 2.35
CA LEU A 117 7.18 14.40 3.21
C LEU A 117 8.35 13.69 3.91
N LEU A 118 9.57 13.78 3.37
CA LEU A 118 10.77 13.18 3.95
C LEU A 118 11.66 14.19 4.68
N SER A 119 11.25 15.46 4.77
CA SER A 119 11.96 16.47 5.53
C SER A 119 11.81 16.20 7.03
N LYS A 120 12.94 16.03 7.73
CA LYS A 120 12.96 15.65 9.16
C LYS A 120 12.27 16.68 10.06
N ASP A 121 12.30 17.95 9.69
CA ASP A 121 11.77 19.04 10.50
C ASP A 121 10.34 19.45 10.10
N ALA A 122 9.95 19.20 8.85
CA ALA A 122 8.69 19.68 8.28
C ALA A 122 7.64 18.57 8.09
N SER A 123 8.05 17.31 8.03
CA SER A 123 7.16 16.22 7.65
C SER A 123 5.96 16.06 8.60
N PRO A 124 4.74 15.89 8.06
CA PRO A 124 3.55 15.52 8.83
C PRO A 124 3.50 14.03 9.20
N LEU A 125 4.43 13.21 8.71
CA LEU A 125 4.43 11.76 8.91
C LEU A 125 5.09 11.41 10.24
N TRP A 126 4.33 10.77 11.12
CA TRP A 126 4.77 10.37 12.47
C TRP A 126 6.02 9.47 12.46
N PHE A 127 6.24 8.70 11.39
CA PHE A 127 7.40 7.82 11.25
C PHE A 127 8.65 8.50 10.65
N VAL A 128 8.51 9.73 10.14
CA VAL A 128 9.63 10.57 9.64
C VAL A 128 9.98 11.63 10.67
N ASN A 129 8.98 12.26 11.27
CA ASN A 129 9.14 13.27 12.32
C ASN A 129 8.30 12.86 13.55
N PRO A 130 8.92 12.15 14.52
CA PRO A 130 8.24 11.74 15.75
C PRO A 130 7.87 12.91 16.68
N ASN A 131 8.54 14.06 16.52
CA ASN A 131 8.35 15.24 17.38
C ASN A 131 7.14 16.09 16.96
N GLY A 132 6.47 15.73 15.87
CA GLY A 132 5.30 16.42 15.35
C GLY A 132 5.65 17.54 14.37
N SER A 133 4.72 17.79 13.44
CA SER A 133 4.91 18.79 12.38
C SER A 133 4.64 20.21 12.89
N PRO A 134 5.48 21.19 12.55
CA PRO A 134 5.19 22.58 12.83
C PRO A 134 3.99 23.07 11.99
N GLU A 135 3.12 23.93 12.57
CA GLU A 135 1.92 24.46 11.88
C GLU A 135 2.25 25.16 10.54
N LYS A 136 3.43 25.76 10.44
CA LYS A 136 3.97 26.38 9.21
C LYS A 136 5.45 26.03 9.07
N PRO A 137 5.80 24.96 8.34
CA PRO A 137 7.19 24.65 8.09
C PRO A 137 7.83 25.74 7.22
N ALA A 138 9.08 26.10 7.52
CA ALA A 138 9.81 27.06 6.71
C ALA A 138 10.05 26.48 5.30
N PRO A 139 9.73 27.20 4.21
CA PRO A 139 9.90 26.71 2.84
C PRO A 139 11.33 26.30 2.48
N GLU A 140 12.32 26.88 3.17
CA GLU A 140 13.74 26.58 3.00
C GLU A 140 14.09 25.15 3.41
N THR A 141 13.34 24.56 4.35
CA THR A 141 13.60 23.24 4.94
C THR A 141 13.22 22.07 4.02
N TYR A 142 12.47 22.33 2.96
CA TYR A 142 12.06 21.32 1.98
C TYR A 142 12.25 21.77 0.53
N TYR A 143 13.19 22.69 0.30
CA TYR A 143 13.52 23.16 -1.04
C TYR A 143 14.29 22.11 -1.84
N LEU A 144 13.74 21.71 -2.99
CA LEU A 144 14.43 20.86 -3.95
C LEU A 144 15.26 21.73 -4.92
N SER A 145 16.58 21.69 -4.77
CA SER A 145 17.50 22.37 -5.67
C SER A 145 17.45 21.80 -7.09
N GLU A 146 17.78 22.59 -8.10
CA GLU A 146 17.81 22.11 -9.50
C GLU A 146 18.74 20.91 -9.69
N GLY A 147 19.93 20.93 -9.07
CA GLY A 147 20.86 19.81 -9.10
C GLY A 147 20.25 18.55 -8.47
N GLY A 148 19.62 18.69 -7.30
CA GLY A 148 18.93 17.59 -6.62
C GLY A 148 17.79 17.02 -7.45
N TYR A 149 16.99 17.89 -8.08
CA TYR A 149 15.91 17.49 -8.98
C TYR A 149 16.42 16.65 -10.15
N GLN A 150 17.51 17.06 -10.84
CA GLN A 150 18.03 16.30 -11.97
C GLN A 150 18.51 14.92 -11.55
N SER A 151 19.26 14.81 -10.45
CA SER A 151 19.74 13.54 -9.92
C SER A 151 18.57 12.62 -9.52
N GLN A 152 17.61 13.13 -8.74
CA GLN A 152 16.45 12.35 -8.30
C GLN A 152 15.54 11.96 -9.45
N ARG A 153 15.40 12.79 -10.48
CA ARG A 153 14.63 12.45 -11.69
C ARG A 153 15.23 11.27 -12.43
N LEU A 154 16.57 11.18 -12.54
CA LEU A 154 17.22 10.01 -13.14
C LEU A 154 16.97 8.74 -12.32
N VAL A 155 17.02 8.83 -11.00
CA VAL A 155 16.68 7.72 -10.09
C VAL A 155 15.21 7.30 -10.29
N LEU A 156 14.28 8.26 -10.32
CA LEU A 156 12.86 8.00 -10.53
C LEU A 156 12.60 7.19 -11.81
N MET A 157 13.18 7.61 -12.94
CA MET A 157 13.00 6.93 -14.24
C MET A 157 13.63 5.54 -14.25
N ARG A 158 14.78 5.37 -13.57
CA ARG A 158 15.44 4.07 -13.43
C ARG A 158 14.60 3.11 -12.61
N ILE A 159 14.09 3.55 -11.45
CA ILE A 159 13.27 2.71 -10.58
C ILE A 159 11.93 2.37 -11.24
N GLU A 160 11.32 3.31 -11.96
CA GLU A 160 10.14 3.03 -12.80
C GLU A 160 10.40 1.86 -13.76
N SER A 161 11.53 1.90 -14.47
CA SER A 161 11.89 0.83 -15.42
C SER A 161 12.10 -0.52 -14.72
N ILE A 162 12.64 -0.50 -13.50
CA ILE A 162 12.86 -1.70 -12.69
C ILE A 162 11.52 -2.27 -12.21
N ILE A 163 10.61 -1.44 -11.71
CA ILE A 163 9.26 -1.87 -11.31
C ILE A 163 8.54 -2.53 -12.50
N LEU A 164 8.54 -1.88 -13.67
CA LEU A 164 7.92 -2.44 -14.87
C LEU A 164 8.49 -3.82 -15.25
N ARG A 165 9.82 -3.97 -15.17
CA ARG A 165 10.48 -5.25 -15.46
C ARG A 165 10.11 -6.32 -14.43
N THR A 166 10.15 -6.01 -13.14
CA THR A 166 9.82 -6.94 -12.05
C THR A 166 8.37 -7.41 -12.14
N LEU A 167 7.46 -6.53 -12.53
CA LEU A 167 6.04 -6.87 -12.70
C LEU A 167 5.72 -7.51 -14.07
N GLY A 168 6.72 -7.74 -14.94
CA GLY A 168 6.48 -8.25 -16.28
C GLY A 168 5.55 -7.35 -17.12
N PHE A 169 5.57 -6.04 -16.86
CA PHE A 169 4.66 -5.03 -17.41
C PHE A 169 3.17 -5.21 -17.08
N ASP A 170 2.83 -6.08 -16.13
CA ASP A 170 1.47 -6.16 -15.59
C ASP A 170 1.21 -5.02 -14.60
N THR A 171 0.66 -3.93 -15.13
CA THR A 171 0.24 -2.74 -14.37
C THR A 171 -1.25 -2.76 -14.03
N HIS A 172 -1.97 -3.84 -14.39
CA HIS A 172 -3.40 -3.89 -14.16
C HIS A 172 -3.72 -4.11 -12.68
N VAL A 173 -4.61 -3.27 -12.14
CA VAL A 173 -5.13 -3.39 -10.78
C VAL A 173 -6.64 -3.12 -10.80
N ALA A 174 -7.42 -4.17 -10.60
CA ALA A 174 -8.83 -4.10 -10.30
C ALA A 174 -9.05 -3.76 -8.82
N LEU A 175 -9.82 -2.71 -8.58
CA LEU A 175 -10.08 -2.17 -7.25
C LEU A 175 -11.47 -2.59 -6.73
N PRO A 176 -11.60 -2.99 -5.45
CA PRO A 176 -12.85 -3.52 -4.90
C PRO A 176 -13.93 -2.45 -4.61
N GLN A 177 -13.60 -1.16 -4.57
CA GLN A 177 -14.51 -0.09 -4.13
C GLN A 177 -15.79 -0.03 -5.00
N THR A 178 -15.64 -0.06 -6.32
CA THR A 178 -16.78 -0.03 -7.26
C THR A 178 -17.64 -1.29 -7.15
N ILE A 179 -17.00 -2.44 -6.98
CA ILE A 179 -17.67 -3.73 -6.80
C ILE A 179 -18.46 -3.74 -5.49
N ALA A 180 -17.86 -3.24 -4.40
CA ALA A 180 -18.50 -3.17 -3.10
C ALA A 180 -19.76 -2.29 -3.09
N LEU A 181 -19.73 -1.14 -3.79
CA LEU A 181 -20.92 -0.29 -3.94
C LEU A 181 -22.03 -0.99 -4.73
N THR A 182 -21.67 -1.72 -5.79
CA THR A 182 -22.61 -2.53 -6.56
C THR A 182 -23.24 -3.62 -5.69
N TYR A 183 -22.43 -4.35 -4.91
CA TYR A 183 -22.91 -5.40 -4.02
C TYR A 183 -23.82 -4.87 -2.91
N LEU A 184 -23.51 -3.70 -2.33
CA LEU A 184 -24.41 -3.04 -1.37
C LEU A 184 -25.78 -2.74 -1.97
N GLN A 185 -25.81 -2.26 -3.22
CA GLN A 185 -27.06 -2.02 -3.94
C GLN A 185 -27.83 -3.32 -4.21
N THR A 186 -27.14 -4.39 -4.62
CA THR A 186 -27.74 -5.71 -4.84
C THR A 186 -28.35 -6.29 -3.56
N LEU A 187 -27.70 -6.07 -2.42
CA LEU A 187 -28.20 -6.50 -1.10
C LEU A 187 -29.31 -5.59 -0.54
N GLY A 188 -29.71 -4.55 -1.26
CA GLY A 188 -30.74 -3.60 -0.83
C GLY A 188 -30.30 -2.70 0.33
N VAL A 189 -29.00 -2.57 0.58
CA VAL A 189 -28.46 -1.75 1.67
C VAL A 189 -28.24 -0.32 1.17
N SER A 190 -29.11 0.60 1.60
CA SER A 190 -29.04 2.03 1.25
C SER A 190 -28.38 2.91 2.32
N SER A 191 -27.82 2.31 3.38
CA SER A 191 -27.19 3.05 4.47
C SER A 191 -25.85 3.65 4.05
N SER A 192 -25.77 4.99 4.04
CA SER A 192 -24.52 5.72 3.78
C SER A 192 -23.44 5.42 4.82
N ALA A 193 -23.83 5.16 6.08
CA ALA A 193 -22.90 4.79 7.15
C ALA A 193 -22.21 3.45 6.86
N VAL A 194 -22.95 2.46 6.33
CA VAL A 194 -22.36 1.17 5.93
C VAL A 194 -21.41 1.37 4.76
N ALA A 195 -21.81 2.12 3.73
CA ALA A 195 -20.97 2.39 2.56
C ALA A 195 -19.66 3.11 2.94
N GLN A 196 -19.71 4.10 3.82
CA GLN A 196 -18.52 4.78 4.35
C GLN A 196 -17.61 3.80 5.07
N ARG A 197 -18.17 2.97 5.97
CA ARG A 197 -17.40 2.01 6.76
C ARG A 197 -16.77 0.91 5.89
N VAL A 198 -17.45 0.49 4.82
CA VAL A 198 -16.88 -0.41 3.80
C VAL A 198 -15.64 0.20 3.17
N ILE A 199 -15.73 1.46 2.71
CA ILE A 199 -14.60 2.16 2.08
C ILE A 199 -13.45 2.34 3.06
N GLU A 200 -13.72 2.63 4.34
CA GLU A 200 -12.70 2.70 5.39
C GLU A 200 -11.93 1.37 5.53
N HIS A 201 -12.63 0.24 5.60
CA HIS A 201 -12.01 -1.09 5.69
C HIS A 201 -11.18 -1.43 4.45
N LEU A 202 -11.68 -1.12 3.25
CA LEU A 202 -10.94 -1.32 2.00
C LEU A 202 -9.66 -0.46 1.96
N ASN A 203 -9.75 0.81 2.33
CA ASN A 203 -8.59 1.70 2.38
C ASN A 203 -7.57 1.26 3.45
N ALA A 204 -8.02 0.80 4.61
CA ALA A 204 -7.14 0.26 5.65
C ALA A 204 -6.43 -1.02 5.17
N SER A 205 -7.12 -1.85 4.39
CA SER A 205 -6.60 -3.10 3.85
C SER A 205 -5.44 -2.91 2.85
N LEU A 206 -5.32 -1.74 2.22
CA LEU A 206 -4.17 -1.38 1.38
C LEU A 206 -2.85 -1.32 2.19
N LEU A 207 -2.95 -1.08 3.49
CA LEU A 207 -1.82 -0.92 4.40
C LEU A 207 -1.53 -2.21 5.20
N SER A 208 -2.33 -3.26 5.01
CA SER A 208 -2.26 -4.48 5.83
C SER A 208 -0.96 -5.24 5.57
N PRO A 209 -0.26 -5.68 6.64
CA PRO A 209 0.93 -6.53 6.49
C PRO A 209 0.59 -7.94 5.96
N GLN A 210 -0.69 -8.34 6.00
CA GLN A 210 -1.18 -9.60 5.43
C GLN A 210 -1.41 -9.53 3.90
N LEU A 211 -1.06 -8.41 3.25
CA LEU A 211 -1.05 -8.26 1.79
C LEU A 211 -2.40 -8.62 1.13
N LEU A 212 -3.51 -8.17 1.72
CA LEU A 212 -4.87 -8.58 1.32
C LEU A 212 -5.18 -8.34 -0.16
N TYR A 213 -4.76 -7.20 -0.70
CA TYR A 213 -4.93 -6.84 -2.11
C TYR A 213 -4.11 -7.68 -3.10
N ILE A 214 -3.15 -8.45 -2.59
CA ILE A 214 -2.27 -9.30 -3.41
C ILE A 214 -2.64 -10.77 -3.28
N THR A 215 -3.28 -11.15 -2.18
CA THR A 215 -3.63 -12.53 -1.86
C THR A 215 -5.07 -12.89 -2.22
N HIS A 216 -5.97 -11.90 -2.28
CA HIS A 216 -7.40 -12.13 -2.49
C HIS A 216 -7.95 -11.31 -3.66
N GLN A 217 -8.98 -11.84 -4.32
CA GLN A 217 -9.65 -11.15 -5.42
C GLN A 217 -10.51 -9.98 -4.93
N PRO A 218 -10.78 -8.97 -5.79
CA PRO A 218 -11.59 -7.80 -5.42
C PRO A 218 -12.99 -8.14 -4.90
N ASN A 219 -13.64 -9.19 -5.40
CA ASN A 219 -14.95 -9.64 -4.92
C ASN A 219 -14.89 -10.07 -3.45
N ALA A 220 -13.89 -10.87 -3.06
CA ALA A 220 -13.71 -11.32 -1.67
C ALA A 220 -13.44 -10.16 -0.71
N LEU A 221 -12.62 -9.18 -1.11
CA LEU A 221 -12.36 -7.96 -0.33
C LEU A 221 -13.63 -7.12 -0.16
N ALA A 222 -14.43 -6.97 -1.22
CA ALA A 222 -15.69 -6.23 -1.20
C ALA A 222 -16.71 -6.90 -0.26
N VAL A 223 -16.92 -8.21 -0.38
CA VAL A 223 -17.86 -8.97 0.46
C VAL A 223 -17.46 -8.93 1.93
N SER A 224 -16.16 -9.12 2.22
CA SER A 224 -15.64 -9.12 3.59
C SER A 224 -15.77 -7.77 4.27
N SER A 225 -15.50 -6.69 3.54
CA SER A 225 -15.68 -5.32 4.05
C SER A 225 -17.15 -4.99 4.28
N ILE A 226 -18.07 -5.42 3.40
CA ILE A 226 -19.53 -5.29 3.60
C ILE A 226 -19.99 -6.04 4.84
N TYR A 227 -19.57 -7.29 4.99
CA TYR A 227 -19.92 -8.12 6.13
C TYR A 227 -19.47 -7.48 7.45
N LEU A 228 -18.22 -7.01 7.51
CA LEU A 228 -17.67 -6.36 8.70
C LEU A 228 -18.37 -5.02 9.00
N ALA A 229 -18.55 -4.17 7.99
CA ALA A 229 -19.20 -2.88 8.13
C ALA A 229 -20.66 -3.00 8.58
N ALA A 230 -21.42 -3.93 8.02
CA ALA A 230 -22.81 -4.15 8.41
C ALA A 230 -22.92 -4.59 9.87
N ARG A 231 -22.01 -5.44 10.36
CA ARG A 231 -21.95 -5.87 11.75
C ARG A 231 -21.59 -4.74 12.71
N GLU A 232 -20.65 -3.87 12.34
CA GLU A 232 -20.24 -2.74 13.18
C GLU A 232 -21.32 -1.65 13.27
N VAL A 233 -22.04 -1.40 12.17
CA VAL A 233 -23.14 -0.42 12.12
C VAL A 233 -24.46 -1.01 12.67
N GLY A 234 -24.57 -2.33 12.80
CA GLY A 234 -25.76 -3.00 13.30
C GLY A 234 -26.88 -3.17 12.27
N VAL A 235 -26.54 -3.18 10.97
CA VAL A 235 -27.50 -3.42 9.89
C VAL A 235 -27.63 -4.92 9.65
N LYS A 236 -28.86 -5.43 9.74
CA LYS A 236 -29.14 -6.84 9.41
C LYS A 236 -29.12 -6.99 7.88
N LEU A 237 -28.18 -7.80 7.39
CA LEU A 237 -28.13 -8.23 5.99
C LEU A 237 -29.12 -9.37 5.74
N VAL A 238 -29.24 -9.80 4.49
CA VAL A 238 -30.07 -10.94 4.06
C VAL A 238 -29.76 -12.17 4.90
N ASP A 239 -30.81 -12.92 5.29
CA ASP A 239 -30.68 -14.16 6.04
C ASP A 239 -29.97 -15.25 5.18
N GLY A 240 -29.07 -16.02 5.79
CA GLY A 240 -28.30 -17.08 5.13
C GLY A 240 -26.86 -16.71 4.77
N GLU A 241 -26.19 -17.58 4.03
CA GLU A 241 -24.79 -17.43 3.59
C GLU A 241 -24.70 -16.59 2.31
N TRP A 242 -25.21 -15.36 2.37
CA TRP A 242 -25.34 -14.46 1.20
C TRP A 242 -24.03 -14.18 0.47
N TRP A 243 -22.88 -14.34 1.14
CA TRP A 243 -21.55 -14.18 0.56
C TRP A 243 -21.24 -15.21 -0.52
N GLU A 244 -21.85 -16.39 -0.48
CA GLU A 244 -21.67 -17.43 -1.51
C GLU A 244 -22.17 -16.99 -2.89
N VAL A 245 -23.17 -16.11 -2.94
CA VAL A 245 -23.70 -15.53 -4.18
C VAL A 245 -22.64 -14.69 -4.92
N PHE A 246 -21.61 -14.25 -4.21
CA PHE A 246 -20.51 -13.44 -4.73
C PHE A 246 -19.20 -14.24 -4.87
N ASP A 247 -19.29 -15.57 -4.91
CA ASP A 247 -18.17 -16.50 -5.04
C ASP A 247 -17.12 -16.33 -3.93
N VAL A 248 -17.58 -16.23 -2.67
CA VAL A 248 -16.71 -16.13 -1.49
C VAL A 248 -17.05 -17.26 -0.52
N ASP A 249 -16.04 -18.02 -0.13
CA ASP A 249 -16.22 -19.11 0.83
C ASP A 249 -16.18 -18.60 2.27
N ARG A 250 -16.79 -19.36 3.20
CA ARG A 250 -16.82 -19.00 4.63
C ARG A 250 -15.42 -18.87 5.24
N GLU A 251 -14.47 -19.70 4.82
CA GLU A 251 -13.09 -19.67 5.31
C GLU A 251 -12.38 -18.39 4.86
N GLU A 252 -12.50 -18.05 3.58
CA GLU A 252 -11.94 -16.84 2.98
C GLU A 252 -12.53 -15.58 3.64
N LEU A 253 -13.86 -15.53 3.79
CA LEU A 253 -14.56 -14.47 4.51
C LEU A 253 -14.06 -14.33 5.95
N GLY A 254 -13.95 -15.45 6.67
CA GLY A 254 -13.47 -15.47 8.05
C GLY A 254 -12.05 -14.91 8.19
N PHE A 255 -11.14 -15.34 7.31
CA PHE A 255 -9.77 -14.84 7.27
C PHE A 255 -9.73 -13.33 7.01
N LEU A 256 -10.40 -12.86 5.95
CA LEU A 256 -10.39 -11.45 5.55
C LEU A 256 -10.98 -10.55 6.64
N VAL A 257 -12.08 -10.95 7.27
CA VAL A 257 -12.71 -10.18 8.36
C VAL A 257 -11.76 -10.06 9.57
N VAL A 258 -11.07 -11.14 9.94
CA VAL A 258 -10.09 -11.10 11.04
C VAL A 258 -8.90 -10.22 10.66
N ALA A 259 -8.39 -10.34 9.44
CA ALA A 259 -7.27 -9.54 8.96
C ALA A 259 -7.60 -8.04 8.94
N MET A 260 -8.77 -7.66 8.40
CA MET A 260 -9.25 -6.27 8.40
C MET A 260 -9.36 -5.71 9.82
N ARG A 261 -9.94 -6.47 10.76
CA ARG A 261 -10.05 -6.05 12.18
C ARG A 261 -8.69 -5.94 12.88
N SER A 262 -7.72 -6.75 12.50
CA SER A 262 -6.38 -6.74 13.11
C SER A 262 -5.59 -5.47 12.82
N MET A 263 -5.99 -4.70 11.79
CA MET A 263 -5.26 -3.53 11.32
C MET A 263 -5.10 -2.45 12.40
N GLU A 264 -6.15 -2.18 13.18
CA GLU A 264 -6.08 -1.19 14.26
C GLU A 264 -5.05 -1.57 15.35
N GLY A 265 -4.99 -2.86 15.68
CA GLY A 265 -4.02 -3.41 16.63
C GLY A 265 -2.59 -3.32 16.10
N PHE A 266 -2.39 -3.68 14.82
CA PHE A 266 -1.10 -3.57 14.16
C PHE A 266 -0.58 -2.13 14.12
N VAL A 267 -1.42 -1.16 13.72
CA VAL A 267 -1.04 0.26 13.65
C VAL A 267 -0.65 0.79 15.03
N ARG A 268 -1.38 0.39 16.09
CA ARG A 268 -1.05 0.79 17.46
C ARG A 268 0.30 0.22 17.90
N ALA A 269 0.57 -1.05 17.60
CA ALA A 269 1.84 -1.69 17.90
C ALA A 269 3.02 -1.01 17.17
N GLU A 270 2.85 -0.68 15.88
CA GLU A 270 3.87 0.01 15.08
C GLU A 270 4.15 1.42 15.61
N LYS A 271 3.11 2.17 16.00
CA LYS A 271 3.29 3.49 16.61
C LYS A 271 4.06 3.45 17.94
N GLU A 272 3.80 2.45 18.78
CA GLU A 272 4.56 2.28 20.03
C GLU A 272 5.99 1.81 19.76
N LYS A 273 6.20 0.88 18.83
CA LYS A 273 7.53 0.36 18.42
C LYS A 273 8.48 1.46 17.94
N TRP A 274 7.94 2.42 17.18
CA TRP A 274 8.69 3.50 16.53
C TRP A 274 8.44 4.88 17.17
N LYS A 275 7.90 4.94 18.39
CA LYS A 275 7.55 6.21 19.04
C LYS A 275 8.71 7.20 19.18
N SER A 276 9.92 6.69 19.42
CA SER A 276 11.12 7.50 19.63
C SER A 276 12.09 7.48 18.45
N ARG A 277 11.74 6.79 17.36
CA ARG A 277 12.66 6.49 16.25
C ARG A 277 11.96 6.62 14.91
N THR A 278 12.74 6.92 13.87
CA THR A 278 12.21 7.00 12.51
C THR A 278 12.26 5.65 11.84
N ILE A 279 11.25 5.33 11.04
CA ILE A 279 11.28 4.14 10.18
C ILE A 279 12.23 4.44 9.00
N PRO A 280 13.20 3.57 8.69
CA PRO A 280 14.16 3.83 7.61
C PRO A 280 13.47 3.85 6.24
N MET A 281 13.73 4.90 5.45
CA MET A 281 13.13 5.12 4.13
C MET A 281 14.15 5.05 2.98
N VAL A 282 15.44 5.04 3.33
CA VAL A 282 16.60 5.07 2.43
C VAL A 282 17.51 3.90 2.79
N LEU A 283 18.28 3.41 1.81
CA LEU A 283 19.18 2.28 1.97
C LEU A 283 20.12 2.40 3.16
N ASP A 284 20.82 3.53 3.27
CA ASP A 284 21.80 3.76 4.33
C ASP A 284 21.17 3.66 5.74
N ASP A 285 19.95 4.19 5.90
CA ASP A 285 19.21 4.10 7.17
C ASP A 285 18.75 2.66 7.46
N THR A 286 18.35 1.92 6.43
CA THR A 286 17.95 0.51 6.55
C THR A 286 19.13 -0.35 6.97
N GLU A 287 20.29 -0.16 6.33
CA GLU A 287 21.51 -0.91 6.64
C GLU A 287 22.04 -0.58 8.04
N ALA A 288 21.98 0.70 8.44
CA ALA A 288 22.31 1.11 9.80
C ALA A 288 21.39 0.47 10.87
N GLU A 289 20.08 0.36 10.60
CA GLU A 289 19.15 -0.29 11.55
C GLU A 289 19.37 -1.81 11.61
N ILE A 290 19.72 -2.46 10.49
CA ILE A 290 20.06 -3.89 10.48
C ILE A 290 21.32 -4.12 11.32
N GLU A 291 22.37 -3.32 11.10
CA GLU A 291 23.62 -3.45 11.85
C GLU A 291 23.41 -3.19 13.34
N ARG A 292 22.60 -2.18 13.70
CA ARG A 292 22.25 -1.88 15.09
C ARG A 292 21.59 -3.08 15.77
N ARG A 293 20.69 -3.78 15.08
CA ARG A 293 20.01 -4.97 15.63
C ARG A 293 20.97 -6.13 15.81
N ARG A 294 21.85 -6.36 14.84
CA ARG A 294 22.92 -7.37 14.95
C ARG A 294 23.81 -7.12 16.17
N MET A 295 24.24 -5.88 16.39
CA MET A 295 25.05 -5.53 17.58
C MET A 295 24.30 -5.71 18.91
N MET A 296 22.97 -5.57 18.92
CA MET A 296 22.16 -5.85 20.12
C MET A 296 22.06 -7.34 20.41
N GLU A 297 21.91 -8.16 19.36
CA GLU A 297 21.85 -9.62 19.48
C GLU A 297 23.21 -10.24 19.85
N GLU A 298 24.33 -9.65 19.40
CA GLU A 298 25.69 -10.08 19.76
C GLU A 298 26.15 -9.60 21.15
N GLY A 299 25.45 -8.61 21.73
CA GLY A 299 25.76 -8.02 23.04
C GLY A 299 24.99 -8.61 24.22
N GLU A 300 24.03 -9.51 23.96
CA GLU A 300 23.28 -10.31 24.94
C GLU A 300 23.90 -11.71 25.13
#